data_AF-A0A3D2Z904-F1
#
_entry.id   AF-A0A3D2Z904-F1
#
_cell.length_a   1.000
_cell.length_b   1.000
_cell.length_c   1.000
_cell.angle_alpha   90.00
_cell.angle_beta   90.00
_cell.angle_gamma   90.00
#
_symmetry.space_group_name_H-M   'P 1'
#
loop_
_entity.id
_entity.type
_entity.pdbx_description
1 polymer ?
#
loop_
_entity_poly.entity_id
_entity_poly.type
_entity_poly.pdbx_seq_one_letter_code
_entity_poly.pdbx_strand_id
1 'polypeptide(L)'
;MSVARFDVISSLEAMGLRAGDRVMVHSSLSSIGHVEGGAPTVLQAFLDVLGPAGTLMVPTFTHSSCAYFDPLLSPSLNGAITEAARSLPGAVRSLHPTHAVTAIGPDAEELVEDDLDRGALGRDCALDRLIKKGGYVLLLGVDQGANSSIHIGEDYAGDDRQKSISPGNPKVVVLNHPERGEEEVTLTEMMGHTIAFDRMDGAVRSRGQVVEGKIGEATCQLMKGEDIIAATLDILR
;
A
#
# COMPACT_ATOMS: atom_id res chain seq x y z
N MET A 1 -25.56 -9.16 7.84
CA MET A 1 -25.29 -8.76 9.24
C MET A 1 -24.41 -7.53 9.21
N SER A 2 -24.43 -6.72 10.26
CA SER A 2 -23.55 -5.56 10.41
C SER A 2 -22.19 -6.02 10.93
N VAL A 3 -21.09 -5.43 10.45
CA VAL A 3 -19.72 -5.70 10.88
C VAL A 3 -19.28 -4.58 11.81
N ALA A 4 -19.00 -4.93 13.07
CA ALA A 4 -18.52 -3.99 14.08
C ALA A 4 -17.00 -4.02 14.18
N ARG A 5 -16.42 -3.03 14.90
CA ARG A 5 -14.97 -2.92 15.13
C ARG A 5 -14.36 -4.21 15.69
N PHE A 6 -15.03 -4.85 16.65
CA PHE A 6 -14.57 -6.08 17.28
C PHE A 6 -14.46 -7.25 16.31
N ASP A 7 -15.36 -7.34 15.32
CA ASP A 7 -15.33 -8.38 14.29
C ASP A 7 -14.09 -8.22 13.39
N VAL A 8 -13.76 -6.96 13.04
CA VAL A 8 -12.56 -6.62 12.28
C VAL A 8 -11.31 -6.99 13.08
N ILE A 9 -11.21 -6.57 14.34
CA ILE A 9 -10.07 -6.89 15.24
C ILE A 9 -9.88 -8.41 15.34
N SER A 10 -10.94 -9.15 15.68
CA SER A 10 -10.89 -10.61 15.86
C SER A 10 -10.40 -11.32 14.59
N SER A 11 -10.81 -10.83 13.42
CA SER A 11 -10.41 -11.40 12.13
C SER A 11 -8.95 -11.11 11.80
N LEU A 12 -8.47 -9.89 12.05
CA LEU A 12 -7.05 -9.51 11.88
C LEU A 12 -6.15 -10.35 12.80
N GLU A 13 -6.54 -10.53 14.06
CA GLU A 13 -5.83 -11.38 15.02
C GLU A 13 -5.87 -12.86 14.60
N ALA A 14 -7.01 -13.36 14.11
CA ALA A 14 -7.10 -14.73 13.61
C ALA A 14 -6.19 -15.00 12.41
N MET A 15 -5.99 -14.01 11.53
CA MET A 15 -5.03 -14.07 10.42
C MET A 15 -3.57 -13.94 10.87
N GLY A 16 -3.32 -13.60 12.14
CA GLY A 16 -1.97 -13.59 12.72
C GLY A 16 -1.34 -12.21 12.88
N LEU A 17 -2.03 -11.10 12.59
CA LEU A 17 -1.52 -9.77 12.91
C LEU A 17 -1.50 -9.54 14.43
N ARG A 18 -0.42 -8.95 14.93
CA ARG A 18 -0.16 -8.72 16.35
C ARG A 18 0.31 -7.29 16.59
N ALA A 19 0.31 -6.90 17.86
CA ALA A 19 0.89 -5.65 18.29
C ALA A 19 2.38 -5.56 17.90
N GLY A 20 2.80 -4.41 17.38
CA GLY A 20 4.16 -4.19 16.88
C GLY A 20 4.39 -4.56 15.42
N ASP A 21 3.42 -5.19 14.75
CA ASP A 21 3.54 -5.52 13.33
C ASP A 21 3.52 -4.27 12.45
N ARG A 22 4.05 -4.43 11.23
CA ARG A 22 4.00 -3.43 10.16
C ARG A 22 3.18 -4.02 9.03
N VAL A 23 2.20 -3.29 8.51
CA VAL A 23 1.33 -3.83 7.46
C VAL A 23 0.95 -2.76 6.45
N MET A 24 1.13 -3.07 5.17
CA MET A 24 0.54 -2.37 4.04
C MET A 24 -0.84 -2.96 3.76
N VAL A 25 -1.88 -2.14 3.66
CA VAL A 25 -3.26 -2.60 3.43
C VAL A 25 -3.81 -2.05 2.12
N HIS A 26 -4.06 -2.95 1.16
CA HIS A 26 -4.90 -2.68 0.00
C HIS A 26 -6.33 -3.12 0.32
N SER A 27 -7.33 -2.29 0.04
CA SER A 27 -8.68 -2.57 0.55
C SER A 27 -9.83 -2.14 -0.35
N SER A 28 -10.96 -2.83 -0.19
CA SER A 28 -12.27 -2.47 -0.75
C SER A 28 -13.31 -2.48 0.37
N LEU A 29 -13.68 -1.31 0.90
CA LEU A 29 -14.66 -1.21 2.00
C LEU A 29 -16.00 -1.87 1.64
N SER A 30 -16.47 -1.71 0.40
CA SER A 30 -17.75 -2.27 -0.05
C SER A 30 -17.78 -3.79 -0.05
N SER A 31 -16.63 -4.46 -0.18
CA SER A 31 -16.53 -5.92 -0.15
C SER A 31 -16.80 -6.52 1.24
N ILE A 32 -16.61 -5.74 2.31
CA ILE A 32 -16.82 -6.18 3.70
C ILE A 32 -18.32 -6.36 3.99
N GLY A 33 -19.18 -5.62 3.28
CA GLY A 33 -20.59 -5.47 3.59
C GLY A 33 -20.85 -4.19 4.38
N HIS A 34 -21.86 -4.22 5.25
CA HIS A 34 -22.19 -3.05 6.06
C HIS A 34 -21.28 -2.98 7.29
N VAL A 35 -20.41 -1.96 7.35
CA VAL A 35 -19.54 -1.69 8.51
C VAL A 35 -20.14 -0.56 9.35
N GLU A 36 -20.31 -0.81 10.65
CA GLU A 36 -20.77 0.21 11.59
C GLU A 36 -19.75 1.35 11.65
N GLY A 37 -20.17 2.58 11.35
CA GLY A 37 -19.25 3.72 11.31
C GLY A 37 -18.33 3.77 10.07
N GLY A 38 -18.43 2.82 9.15
CA GLY A 38 -17.73 2.85 7.86
C GLY A 38 -16.20 2.71 7.94
N ALA A 39 -15.49 3.41 7.04
CA ALA A 39 -14.02 3.35 6.94
C ALA A 39 -13.27 3.67 8.25
N PRO A 40 -13.64 4.70 9.04
CA PRO A 40 -13.01 4.97 10.33
C PRO A 40 -12.97 3.77 11.29
N THR A 41 -14.01 2.94 11.28
CA THR A 41 -14.07 1.74 12.13
C THR A 41 -13.04 0.69 11.71
N VAL A 42 -12.86 0.48 10.41
CA VAL A 42 -11.85 -0.44 9.89
C VAL A 42 -10.46 0.08 10.18
N LEU A 43 -10.22 1.37 9.92
CA LEU A 43 -8.94 2.03 10.23
C LEU A 43 -8.59 1.89 11.71
N GLN A 44 -9.54 2.20 12.61
CA GLN A 44 -9.29 2.12 14.03
C GLN A 44 -9.02 0.68 14.50
N ALA A 45 -9.70 -0.32 13.93
CA ALA A 45 -9.42 -1.72 14.24
C ALA A 45 -7.97 -2.12 13.89
N PHE A 46 -7.42 -1.65 12.77
CA PHE A 46 -5.99 -1.86 12.47
C PHE A 46 -5.10 -1.21 13.52
N LEU A 47 -5.36 0.06 13.88
CA LEU A 47 -4.55 0.77 14.87
C LEU A 47 -4.59 0.10 16.25
N ASP A 48 -5.72 -0.50 16.63
CA ASP A 48 -5.82 -1.23 17.90
C ASP A 48 -4.99 -2.52 17.90
N VAL A 49 -5.08 -3.31 16.83
CA VAL A 49 -4.36 -4.59 16.71
C VAL A 49 -2.86 -4.35 16.67
N LEU A 50 -2.41 -3.37 15.89
CA LEU A 50 -1.00 -3.02 15.75
C LEU A 50 -0.44 -2.33 17.00
N GLY A 51 -1.29 -1.61 17.73
CA GLY A 51 -0.91 -0.88 18.94
C GLY A 51 0.12 0.22 18.68
N PRO A 52 0.65 0.86 19.75
CA PRO A 52 1.54 2.00 19.62
C PRO A 52 2.94 1.67 19.06
N ALA A 53 3.30 0.38 19.01
CA ALA A 53 4.58 -0.09 18.49
C ALA A 53 4.50 -0.54 17.02
N GLY A 54 3.29 -0.67 16.45
CA GLY A 54 3.08 -1.13 15.08
C GLY A 54 2.82 0.02 14.11
N THR A 55 3.00 -0.26 12.82
CA THR A 55 2.86 0.74 11.75
C THR A 55 1.90 0.27 10.68
N LEU A 56 0.85 1.05 10.44
CA LEU A 56 -0.07 0.87 9.33
C LEU A 56 0.39 1.71 8.14
N MET A 57 0.44 1.12 6.95
CA MET A 57 0.62 1.82 5.69
C MET A 57 -0.56 1.54 4.76
N VAL A 58 -0.99 2.55 4.01
CA VAL A 58 -2.03 2.41 2.98
C VAL A 58 -1.65 3.18 1.72
N PRO A 59 -2.06 2.71 0.52
CA PRO A 59 -1.85 3.44 -0.71
C PRO A 59 -2.79 4.65 -0.73
N THR A 60 -2.25 5.86 -0.87
CA THR A 60 -3.04 7.08 -1.08
C THR A 60 -2.73 7.68 -2.44
N PHE A 61 -2.79 6.83 -3.46
CA PHE A 61 -2.40 7.16 -4.83
C PHE A 61 -3.38 8.15 -5.46
N THR A 62 -2.83 8.98 -6.32
CA THR A 62 -3.54 9.95 -7.17
C THR A 62 -3.41 9.59 -8.66
N HIS A 63 -2.62 8.53 -8.94
CA HIS A 63 -2.41 7.88 -10.22
C HIS A 63 -1.90 8.80 -11.34
N SER A 64 -1.81 8.24 -12.55
CA SER A 64 -1.27 8.90 -13.74
C SER A 64 -2.11 10.08 -14.26
N SER A 65 -3.31 10.31 -13.74
CA SER A 65 -4.12 11.51 -14.06
C SER A 65 -3.76 12.74 -13.21
N CYS A 66 -2.95 12.60 -12.15
CA CYS A 66 -2.63 13.71 -11.26
C CYS A 66 -1.81 14.80 -11.97
N ALA A 67 -2.36 16.01 -12.11
CA ALA A 67 -1.65 17.18 -12.63
C ALA A 67 -1.11 18.09 -11.51
N TYR A 68 -1.72 18.01 -10.33
CA TYR A 68 -1.36 18.77 -9.13
C TYR A 68 -1.41 17.85 -7.91
N PHE A 69 -0.34 17.83 -7.13
CA PHE A 69 -0.25 17.06 -5.89
C PHE A 69 0.11 17.96 -4.71
N ASP A 70 -0.74 17.95 -3.70
CA ASP A 70 -0.48 18.49 -2.38
C ASP A 70 -0.65 17.34 -1.37
N PRO A 71 0.39 17.00 -0.59
CA PRO A 71 0.32 15.87 0.32
C PRO A 71 -0.81 16.01 1.36
N LEU A 72 -1.16 17.25 1.76
CA LEU A 72 -2.20 17.55 2.73
C LEU A 72 -3.60 17.63 2.10
N LEU A 73 -3.72 18.09 0.85
CA LEU A 73 -5.02 18.39 0.24
C LEU A 73 -5.47 17.38 -0.82
N SER A 74 -4.56 16.77 -1.59
CA SER A 74 -4.94 15.87 -2.67
C SER A 74 -5.61 14.60 -2.12
N PRO A 75 -6.84 14.25 -2.55
CA PRO A 75 -7.53 13.07 -2.03
C PRO A 75 -6.83 11.77 -2.48
N SER A 76 -7.01 10.71 -1.71
CA SER A 76 -6.73 9.35 -2.15
C SER A 76 -7.76 8.88 -3.17
N LEU A 77 -7.31 8.17 -4.21
CA LEU A 77 -8.17 7.50 -5.18
C LEU A 77 -8.30 5.98 -4.92
N ASN A 78 -7.74 5.47 -3.82
CA ASN A 78 -7.71 4.03 -3.49
C ASN A 78 -8.77 3.61 -2.45
N GLY A 79 -9.87 4.35 -2.39
CA GLY A 79 -11.05 3.98 -1.60
C GLY A 79 -11.09 4.56 -0.19
N ALA A 80 -12.25 4.41 0.46
CA ALA A 80 -12.61 5.17 1.65
C ALA A 80 -11.72 4.92 2.88
N ILE A 81 -11.16 3.72 3.05
CA ILE A 81 -10.25 3.41 4.16
C ILE A 81 -8.95 4.19 4.02
N THR A 82 -8.42 4.27 2.80
CA THR A 82 -7.18 4.99 2.51
C THR A 82 -7.35 6.51 2.69
N GLU A 83 -8.51 7.05 2.31
CA GLU A 83 -8.84 8.47 2.52
C GLU A 83 -9.05 8.82 3.99
N ALA A 84 -9.67 7.91 4.76
CA ALA A 84 -9.79 8.05 6.20
C ALA A 84 -8.41 8.08 6.88
N ALA A 85 -7.48 7.22 6.45
CA ALA A 85 -6.11 7.21 6.96
C ALA A 85 -5.36 8.49 6.59
N ARG A 86 -5.47 8.96 5.34
CA ARG A 86 -4.87 10.23 4.87
C ARG A 86 -5.28 11.42 5.74
N SER A 87 -6.54 11.44 6.17
CA SER A 87 -7.14 12.55 6.93
C SER A 87 -6.96 12.41 8.45
N LEU A 88 -6.35 11.33 8.94
CA LEU A 88 -6.19 11.09 10.36
C LEU A 88 -5.11 12.04 10.94
N PRO A 89 -5.38 12.76 12.05
CA PRO A 89 -4.35 13.55 12.71
C PRO A 89 -3.15 12.70 13.12
N GLY A 90 -1.94 13.15 12.76
CA GLY A 90 -0.70 12.43 13.02
C GLY A 90 -0.34 11.35 11.99
N ALA A 91 -1.16 11.14 10.96
CA ALA A 91 -0.75 10.35 9.80
C ALA A 91 0.30 11.12 8.98
N VAL A 92 1.30 10.41 8.48
CA VAL A 92 2.36 10.97 7.64
C VAL A 92 2.18 10.45 6.23
N ARG A 93 2.16 11.36 5.24
CA ARG A 93 2.00 10.99 3.83
C ARG A 93 3.29 11.28 3.07
N SER A 94 3.69 10.32 2.23
CA SER A 94 4.86 10.47 1.39
C SER A 94 4.68 11.51 0.30
N LEU A 95 5.79 12.05 -0.18
CA LEU A 95 5.81 13.12 -1.17
C LEU A 95 5.96 12.58 -2.60
N HIS A 96 5.13 11.61 -3.00
CA HIS A 96 5.15 11.10 -4.38
C HIS A 96 3.89 11.48 -5.17
N PRO A 97 3.97 12.28 -6.25
CA PRO A 97 2.80 12.92 -6.85
C PRO A 97 1.74 12.01 -7.43
N THR A 98 2.05 10.74 -7.68
CA THR A 98 1.12 9.77 -8.30
C THR A 98 0.81 8.57 -7.40
N HIS A 99 1.70 8.22 -6.49
CA HIS A 99 1.67 6.96 -5.76
C HIS A 99 2.10 7.16 -4.31
N ALA A 100 1.74 8.30 -3.73
CA ALA A 100 1.96 8.56 -2.32
C ALA A 100 1.34 7.47 -1.45
N VAL A 101 2.01 7.14 -0.35
CA VAL A 101 1.47 6.28 0.70
C VAL A 101 1.23 7.09 1.96
N THR A 102 0.29 6.66 2.78
CA THR A 102 0.11 7.20 4.13
C THR A 102 0.51 6.15 5.15
N ALA A 103 1.39 6.52 6.07
CA ALA A 103 1.84 5.70 7.18
C ALA A 103 1.38 6.29 8.53
N ILE A 104 1.01 5.43 9.47
CA ILE A 104 0.57 5.77 10.82
C ILE A 104 1.27 4.80 11.79
N GLY A 105 2.07 5.35 12.70
CA GLY A 105 2.86 4.55 13.66
C GLY A 105 4.26 5.09 13.87
N PRO A 106 5.08 4.44 14.70
CA PRO A 106 6.41 4.93 15.08
C PRO A 106 7.42 4.93 13.93
N ASP A 107 7.22 4.11 12.88
CA ASP A 107 8.09 4.11 11.70
C ASP A 107 7.61 5.09 10.60
N ALA A 108 6.50 5.81 10.80
CA ALA A 108 5.83 6.52 9.71
C ALA A 108 6.71 7.57 9.03
N GLU A 109 7.36 8.45 9.81
CA GLU A 109 8.26 9.49 9.29
C GLU A 109 9.45 8.88 8.55
N GLU A 110 10.10 7.89 9.17
CA GLU A 110 11.23 7.20 8.56
C GLU A 110 10.81 6.61 7.21
N LEU A 111 9.74 5.81 7.16
CA LEU A 111 9.35 5.06 5.96
C LEU A 111 9.09 5.95 4.75
N VAL A 112 8.48 7.13 4.94
CA VAL A 112 8.04 7.99 3.84
C VAL A 112 9.04 9.09 3.46
N GLU A 113 10.17 9.14 4.16
CA GLU A 113 11.25 10.11 3.91
C GLU A 113 11.85 9.97 2.50
N ASP A 114 12.05 11.11 1.83
CA ASP A 114 12.61 11.24 0.48
C ASP A 114 11.93 10.40 -0.62
N ASP A 115 10.66 10.03 -0.43
CA ASP A 115 9.94 9.13 -1.36
C ASP A 115 9.86 9.69 -2.80
N LEU A 116 9.94 11.02 -2.95
CA LEU A 116 10.05 11.68 -4.27
C LEU A 116 11.32 11.26 -5.03
N ASP A 117 12.46 11.20 -4.33
CA ASP A 117 13.77 10.90 -4.92
C ASP A 117 14.01 9.39 -5.04
N ARG A 118 13.43 8.60 -4.12
CA ARG A 118 13.54 7.14 -4.11
C ARG A 118 12.62 6.46 -5.13
N GLY A 119 11.56 7.15 -5.56
CA GLY A 119 10.54 6.62 -6.46
C GLY A 119 9.46 5.84 -5.71
N ALA A 120 8.28 5.70 -6.35
CA ALA A 120 7.09 5.22 -5.66
C ALA A 120 7.01 3.73 -5.34
N LEU A 121 7.46 2.86 -6.26
CA LEU A 121 7.16 1.41 -6.23
C LEU A 121 8.37 0.57 -6.70
N GLY A 122 9.57 1.08 -6.48
CA GLY A 122 10.83 0.38 -6.74
C GLY A 122 11.57 0.02 -5.46
N ARG A 123 12.83 -0.40 -5.61
CA ARG A 123 13.75 -0.57 -4.49
C ARG A 123 13.84 0.71 -3.67
N ASP A 124 13.82 0.54 -2.36
CA ASP A 124 13.97 1.61 -1.38
C ASP A 124 12.81 2.62 -1.31
N CYS A 125 11.71 2.41 -2.04
CA CYS A 125 10.49 3.18 -1.81
C CYS A 125 9.91 2.89 -0.42
N ALA A 126 8.96 3.71 0.04
CA ALA A 126 8.34 3.56 1.35
C ALA A 126 7.83 2.14 1.63
N LEU A 127 7.19 1.49 0.65
CA LEU A 127 6.70 0.12 0.80
C LEU A 127 7.84 -0.91 0.90
N ASP A 128 8.91 -0.79 0.10
CA ASP A 128 10.07 -1.70 0.21
C ASP A 128 10.75 -1.56 1.58
N ARG A 129 10.84 -0.34 2.12
CA ARG A 129 11.38 -0.09 3.47
C ARG A 129 10.51 -0.74 4.56
N LEU A 130 9.19 -0.71 4.41
CA LEU A 130 8.27 -1.43 5.30
C LEU A 130 8.51 -2.95 5.22
N ILE A 131 8.68 -3.48 4.02
CA ILE A 131 8.96 -4.90 3.78
C ILE A 131 10.29 -5.32 4.39
N LYS A 132 11.36 -4.54 4.20
CA LYS A 132 12.70 -4.75 4.81
C LYS A 132 12.67 -4.77 6.34
N LYS A 133 11.69 -4.11 6.96
CA LYS A 133 11.43 -4.17 8.41
C LYS A 133 10.54 -5.36 8.83
N GLY A 134 10.41 -6.37 7.99
CA GLY A 134 9.62 -7.59 8.25
C GLY A 134 8.12 -7.40 8.09
N GLY A 135 7.70 -6.36 7.37
CA GLY A 135 6.31 -5.98 7.20
C GLY A 135 5.49 -6.95 6.35
N TYR A 136 4.18 -6.90 6.56
CA TYR A 136 3.18 -7.69 5.84
C TYR A 136 2.50 -6.85 4.75
N VAL A 137 1.91 -7.55 3.79
CA VAL A 137 0.93 -6.99 2.86
C VAL A 137 -0.39 -7.71 3.08
N LEU A 138 -1.45 -6.95 3.30
CA LEU A 138 -2.82 -7.44 3.43
C LEU A 138 -3.66 -6.96 2.25
N LEU A 139 -4.27 -7.92 1.56
CA LEU A 139 -5.29 -7.67 0.55
C LEU A 139 -6.67 -7.90 1.19
N LEU A 140 -7.40 -6.82 1.47
CA LEU A 140 -8.71 -6.82 2.12
C LEU A 140 -9.82 -6.63 1.07
N GLY A 141 -10.38 -7.75 0.58
CA GLY A 141 -11.45 -7.73 -0.40
C GLY A 141 -11.02 -7.24 -1.79
N VAL A 142 -9.72 -7.35 -2.06
CA VAL A 142 -9.07 -7.13 -3.35
C VAL A 142 -8.16 -8.32 -3.63
N ASP A 143 -7.74 -8.47 -4.88
CA ASP A 143 -6.84 -9.54 -5.31
C ASP A 143 -5.42 -9.02 -5.56
N GLN A 144 -4.57 -9.90 -6.08
CA GLN A 144 -3.18 -9.59 -6.40
C GLN A 144 -3.03 -8.46 -7.44
N GLY A 145 -4.08 -8.15 -8.23
CA GLY A 145 -4.11 -7.00 -9.14
C GLY A 145 -3.97 -5.66 -8.42
N ALA A 146 -4.32 -5.59 -7.14
CA ALA A 146 -4.14 -4.40 -6.31
C ALA A 146 -2.80 -4.39 -5.55
N ASN A 147 -2.03 -5.49 -5.57
CA ASN A 147 -0.85 -5.66 -4.73
C ASN A 147 0.36 -4.89 -5.28
N SER A 148 0.61 -3.70 -4.75
CA SER A 148 1.68 -2.84 -5.25
C SER A 148 3.10 -3.34 -4.93
N SER A 149 3.25 -4.31 -4.02
CA SER A 149 4.56 -4.87 -3.69
C SER A 149 5.14 -5.74 -4.81
N ILE A 150 4.31 -6.19 -5.76
CA ILE A 150 4.76 -6.92 -6.95
C ILE A 150 5.71 -6.04 -7.79
N HIS A 151 5.42 -4.75 -7.92
CA HIS A 151 6.29 -3.81 -8.65
C HIS A 151 7.69 -3.66 -8.04
N ILE A 152 7.81 -3.82 -6.72
CA ILE A 152 9.10 -3.81 -6.06
C ILE A 152 9.90 -5.05 -6.49
N GLY A 153 9.25 -6.21 -6.57
CA GLY A 153 9.86 -7.44 -7.07
C GLY A 153 10.29 -7.35 -8.53
N GLU A 154 9.52 -6.65 -9.37
CA GLU A 154 9.88 -6.33 -10.75
C GLU A 154 11.16 -5.47 -10.80
N ASP A 155 11.26 -4.44 -9.95
CA ASP A 155 12.46 -3.60 -9.88
C ASP A 155 13.69 -4.37 -9.37
N TYR A 156 13.52 -5.28 -8.39
CA TYR A 156 14.60 -6.19 -7.98
C TYR A 156 15.03 -7.15 -9.10
N ALA A 157 14.11 -7.56 -9.98
CA ALA A 157 14.43 -8.37 -11.15
C ALA A 157 15.11 -7.56 -12.28
N GLY A 158 15.05 -6.23 -12.20
CA GLY A 158 15.42 -5.34 -13.31
C GLY A 158 14.47 -5.44 -14.50
N ASP A 159 13.19 -5.77 -14.26
CA ASP A 159 12.19 -5.88 -15.31
C ASP A 159 11.64 -4.51 -15.70
N ASP A 160 12.01 -4.03 -16.89
CA ASP A 160 11.61 -2.73 -17.43
C ASP A 160 10.61 -2.83 -18.59
N ARG A 161 10.12 -4.04 -18.89
CA ARG A 161 9.33 -4.34 -20.10
C ARG A 161 8.02 -3.57 -20.19
N GLN A 162 7.42 -3.18 -19.05
CA GLN A 162 6.17 -2.42 -19.01
C GLN A 162 6.29 -1.24 -18.03
N LYS A 163 6.81 -0.10 -18.49
CA LYS A 163 6.74 1.18 -17.78
C LYS A 163 5.69 2.09 -18.40
N SER A 164 4.78 2.62 -17.58
CA SER A 164 3.74 3.57 -18.02
C SER A 164 4.25 5.01 -18.14
N ILE A 165 5.28 5.35 -17.35
CA ILE A 165 6.05 6.60 -17.45
C ILE A 165 7.51 6.21 -17.64
N SER A 166 8.16 6.84 -18.63
CA SER A 166 9.54 6.55 -19.03
C SER A 166 10.27 7.85 -19.41
N PRO A 167 11.61 7.88 -19.56
CA PRO A 167 12.31 9.07 -20.08
C PRO A 167 11.81 9.54 -21.46
N GLY A 168 11.28 8.62 -22.29
CA GLY A 168 10.69 8.93 -23.60
C GLY A 168 9.22 9.40 -23.54
N ASN A 169 8.56 9.21 -22.40
CA ASN A 169 7.19 9.68 -22.13
C ASN A 169 7.11 10.18 -20.67
N PRO A 170 7.80 11.29 -20.34
CA PRO A 170 7.85 11.80 -18.99
C PRO A 170 6.52 12.44 -18.60
N LYS A 171 6.29 12.55 -17.30
CA LYS A 171 5.13 13.25 -16.76
C LYS A 171 5.57 14.40 -15.86
N VAL A 172 5.09 15.59 -16.18
CA VAL A 172 5.25 16.77 -15.32
C VAL A 172 4.05 16.87 -14.39
N VAL A 173 4.30 17.08 -13.11
CA VAL A 173 3.28 17.34 -12.09
C VAL A 173 3.69 18.57 -11.30
N VAL A 174 2.72 19.43 -10.98
CA VAL A 174 2.95 20.50 -10.01
C VAL A 174 2.80 19.90 -8.61
N LEU A 175 3.87 19.95 -7.83
CA LEU A 175 3.97 19.45 -6.47
C LEU A 175 4.01 20.62 -5.49
N ASN A 176 3.09 20.68 -4.53
CA ASN A 176 3.18 21.61 -3.40
C ASN A 176 4.01 20.99 -2.27
N HIS A 177 5.31 21.29 -2.24
CA HIS A 177 6.22 20.80 -1.21
C HIS A 177 5.96 21.55 0.12
N PRO A 178 5.85 20.85 1.27
CA PRO A 178 5.55 21.49 2.55
C PRO A 178 6.48 22.65 2.93
N GLU A 179 7.78 22.51 2.61
CA GLU A 179 8.79 23.51 2.92
C GLU A 179 9.14 24.47 1.77
N ARG A 180 9.07 23.99 0.52
CA ARG A 180 9.58 24.71 -0.67
C ARG A 180 8.48 25.41 -1.48
N GLY A 181 7.21 25.10 -1.20
CA GLY A 181 6.07 25.57 -1.99
C GLY A 181 5.92 24.80 -3.30
N GLU A 182 5.24 25.41 -4.27
CA GLU A 182 4.96 24.77 -5.56
C GLU A 182 6.21 24.63 -6.43
N GLU A 183 6.44 23.43 -6.94
CA GLU A 183 7.50 23.11 -7.89
C GLU A 183 7.01 22.14 -8.97
N GLU A 184 7.58 22.23 -10.17
CA GLU A 184 7.36 21.23 -11.21
C GLU A 184 8.32 20.06 -11.01
N VAL A 185 7.76 18.86 -10.88
CA VAL A 185 8.51 17.61 -10.80
C VAL A 185 8.27 16.79 -12.06
N THR A 186 9.37 16.33 -12.67
CA THR A 186 9.32 15.47 -13.85
C THR A 186 9.52 14.02 -13.43
N LEU A 187 8.45 13.26 -13.46
CA LEU A 187 8.48 11.81 -13.25
C LEU A 187 8.91 11.14 -14.55
N THR A 188 9.92 10.28 -14.45
CA THR A 188 10.46 9.55 -15.60
C THR A 188 10.35 8.04 -15.45
N GLU A 189 9.85 7.54 -14.32
CA GLU A 189 9.70 6.12 -14.07
C GLU A 189 8.37 5.83 -13.36
N MET A 190 7.64 4.86 -13.89
CA MET A 190 6.47 4.28 -13.24
C MET A 190 6.23 2.89 -13.81
N MET A 191 6.12 1.90 -12.93
CA MET A 191 5.83 0.53 -13.34
C MET A 191 4.41 0.43 -13.92
N GLY A 192 4.25 -0.48 -14.88
CA GLY A 192 2.99 -0.91 -15.47
C GLY A 192 2.71 -2.36 -15.09
N HIS A 193 1.64 -2.93 -15.63
CA HIS A 193 1.21 -4.29 -15.27
C HIS A 193 2.08 -5.35 -15.96
N THR A 194 2.65 -6.30 -15.22
CA THR A 194 3.41 -7.42 -15.82
C THR A 194 2.72 -8.77 -15.60
N ILE A 195 3.31 -9.83 -16.16
CA ILE A 195 2.88 -11.22 -15.96
C ILE A 195 2.99 -11.68 -14.49
N ALA A 196 3.73 -10.95 -13.65
CA ALA A 196 3.84 -11.26 -12.23
C ALA A 196 2.47 -11.19 -11.54
N PHE A 197 1.66 -10.18 -11.85
CA PHE A 197 0.30 -10.03 -11.31
C PHE A 197 -0.59 -11.23 -11.63
N ASP A 198 -0.55 -11.71 -12.88
CA ASP A 198 -1.36 -12.84 -13.35
C ASP A 198 -1.01 -14.16 -12.66
N ARG A 199 0.25 -14.31 -12.25
CA ARG A 199 0.79 -15.57 -11.69
C ARG A 199 0.96 -15.53 -10.17
N MET A 200 0.87 -14.35 -9.56
CA MET A 200 1.22 -14.14 -8.15
C MET A 200 0.41 -15.05 -7.23
N ASP A 201 -0.92 -15.05 -7.36
CA ASP A 201 -1.82 -15.80 -6.47
C ASP A 201 -1.46 -17.30 -6.44
N GLY A 202 -1.27 -17.91 -7.62
CA GLY A 202 -0.83 -19.30 -7.72
C GLY A 202 0.57 -19.53 -7.11
N ALA A 203 1.50 -18.60 -7.34
CA ALA A 203 2.87 -18.70 -6.83
C ALA A 203 2.92 -18.69 -5.29
N VAL A 204 2.32 -17.69 -4.64
CA VAL A 204 2.34 -17.58 -3.17
C VAL A 204 1.55 -18.71 -2.49
N ARG A 205 0.44 -19.16 -3.10
CA ARG A 205 -0.35 -20.29 -2.59
C ARG A 205 0.40 -21.60 -2.65
N SER A 206 1.07 -21.89 -3.77
CA SER A 206 1.86 -23.13 -3.93
C SER A 206 3.00 -23.25 -2.92
N ARG A 207 3.44 -22.12 -2.35
CA ARG A 207 4.49 -22.02 -1.34
C ARG A 207 3.97 -22.01 0.10
N GLY A 208 2.64 -22.00 0.29
CA GLY A 208 2.03 -21.85 1.61
C GLY A 208 2.29 -20.50 2.27
N GLN A 209 2.55 -19.45 1.48
CA GLN A 209 2.93 -18.10 1.95
C GLN A 209 1.73 -17.16 2.15
N VAL A 210 0.51 -17.68 2.08
CA VAL A 210 -0.73 -16.90 2.24
C VAL A 210 -1.48 -17.39 3.47
N VAL A 211 -1.76 -16.49 4.39
CA VAL A 211 -2.78 -16.70 5.42
C VAL A 211 -4.10 -16.13 4.92
N GLU A 212 -5.09 -16.99 4.78
CA GLU A 212 -6.43 -16.58 4.36
C GLU A 212 -7.33 -16.27 5.56
N GLY A 213 -8.22 -15.30 5.36
CA GLY A 213 -9.24 -14.96 6.35
C GLY A 213 -10.42 -14.25 5.71
N LYS A 214 -11.35 -13.82 6.56
CA LYS A 214 -12.47 -12.99 6.17
C LYS A 214 -12.68 -11.85 7.14
N ILE A 215 -13.10 -10.69 6.64
CA ILE A 215 -13.59 -9.57 7.44
C ILE A 215 -14.98 -9.23 6.87
N GLY A 216 -16.02 -9.54 7.62
CA GLY A 216 -17.38 -9.56 7.07
C GLY A 216 -17.46 -10.53 5.88
N GLU A 217 -17.94 -10.03 4.75
CA GLU A 217 -18.00 -10.80 3.50
C GLU A 217 -16.70 -10.75 2.67
N ALA A 218 -15.76 -9.87 3.03
CA ALA A 218 -14.53 -9.68 2.27
C ALA A 218 -13.55 -10.84 2.50
N THR A 219 -13.05 -11.42 1.40
CA THR A 219 -11.93 -12.36 1.47
C THR A 219 -10.64 -11.59 1.70
N CYS A 220 -9.78 -12.12 2.57
CA CYS A 220 -8.52 -11.50 2.94
C CYS A 220 -7.33 -12.43 2.64
N GLN A 221 -6.23 -11.84 2.17
CA GLN A 221 -4.95 -12.54 2.01
C GLN A 221 -3.86 -11.75 2.75
N LEU A 222 -3.28 -12.33 3.80
CA LEU A 222 -2.12 -11.78 4.51
C LEU A 222 -0.86 -12.53 4.09
N MET A 223 0.17 -11.79 3.70
CA MET A 223 1.44 -12.33 3.23
C MET A 223 2.59 -11.53 3.83
N LYS A 224 3.75 -12.16 4.01
CA LYS A 224 4.99 -11.43 4.25
C LYS A 224 5.41 -10.71 2.98
N GLY A 225 5.85 -9.46 3.11
CA GLY A 225 6.31 -8.68 1.96
C GLY A 225 7.46 -9.36 1.22
N GLU A 226 8.43 -9.90 1.96
CA GLU A 226 9.61 -10.57 1.40
C GLU A 226 9.24 -11.81 0.55
N ASP A 227 8.18 -12.52 0.93
CA ASP A 227 7.68 -13.69 0.20
C ASP A 227 7.11 -13.28 -1.16
N ILE A 228 6.45 -12.11 -1.24
CA ILE A 228 5.91 -11.56 -2.49
C ILE A 228 7.06 -11.15 -3.42
N ILE A 229 8.11 -10.52 -2.89
CA ILE A 229 9.31 -10.18 -3.67
C ILE A 229 9.96 -11.45 -4.21
N ALA A 230 10.17 -12.46 -3.36
CA ALA A 230 10.77 -13.74 -3.78
C ALA A 230 9.92 -14.46 -4.83
N ALA A 231 8.59 -14.48 -4.68
CA ALA A 231 7.68 -15.04 -5.67
C ALA A 231 7.73 -14.29 -7.00
N THR A 232 7.81 -12.96 -6.97
CA THR A 232 7.94 -12.13 -8.17
C THR A 232 9.22 -12.48 -8.93
N LEU A 233 10.36 -12.54 -8.23
CA LEU A 233 11.64 -12.89 -8.83
C LEU A 233 11.60 -14.25 -9.53
N ASP A 234 10.96 -15.24 -8.93
CA ASP A 234 10.85 -16.57 -9.52
C ASP A 234 9.87 -16.63 -10.69
N ILE A 235 8.82 -15.79 -10.70
CA ILE A 235 7.89 -15.69 -11.85
C ILE A 235 8.58 -15.08 -13.07
N LEU A 236 9.50 -14.14 -12.86
CA LEU A 236 10.14 -13.36 -13.92
C LEU A 236 11.43 -14.00 -14.48
N ARG A 237 11.93 -15.06 -13.85
CA ARG A 237 13.00 -15.91 -14.39
C ARG A 237 12.51 -16.78 -15.54
#